data_AF-A0AA38T318-F1
#
_entry.id   AF-A0AA38T318-F1
#
_cell.length_a   1.000
_cell.length_b   1.000
_cell.length_c   1.000
_cell.angle_alpha   90.00
_cell.angle_beta   90.00
_cell.angle_gamma   90.00
#
_symmetry.space_group_name_H-M   'P 1'
#
loop_
_entity.id
_entity.type
_entity.pdbx_description
1 polymer ?
#
loop_
_entity_poly.entity_id
_entity_poly.type
_entity_poly.pdbx_seq_one_letter_code
_entity_poly.pdbx_strand_id
1 'polypeptide(L)'
;MGFFTKKLTIGMLLYTLMMIELCSRVVMVTGKEYKVGDSAGWTTKSNSTYLSWASSKNFRVEDVLWFEYNATIDNVIRVRYFDFRSCNTSTPIKNIQLRQ
;
A
#
# COMPACT_ATOMS: atom_id res chain seq x y z
N MET A 1 -23.26 31.15 -44.33
CA MET A 1 -23.44 30.15 -43.23
C MET A 1 -22.13 29.65 -42.61
N GLY A 2 -20.92 30.06 -43.04
CA GLY A 2 -19.65 29.50 -42.55
C GLY A 2 -18.99 30.16 -41.31
N PHE A 3 -19.51 31.28 -40.81
CA PHE A 3 -18.93 31.96 -39.63
C PHE A 3 -19.40 31.36 -38.30
N PHE A 4 -20.64 30.88 -38.24
CA PHE A 4 -21.22 30.27 -37.04
C PHE A 4 -20.65 28.87 -36.77
N THR A 5 -20.41 28.09 -37.82
CA THR A 5 -19.76 26.78 -37.72
C THR A 5 -18.34 26.93 -37.17
N LYS A 6 -17.53 27.87 -37.69
CA LYS A 6 -16.16 28.12 -37.18
C LYS A 6 -16.13 28.50 -35.69
N LYS A 7 -17.01 29.40 -35.22
CA LYS A 7 -17.08 29.77 -33.79
C LYS A 7 -17.49 28.60 -32.90
N LEU A 8 -18.43 27.76 -33.38
CA LEU A 8 -18.90 26.58 -32.66
C LEU A 8 -17.81 25.49 -32.60
N THR A 9 -17.06 25.27 -33.68
CA THR A 9 -15.93 24.33 -33.71
C THR A 9 -14.77 24.79 -32.82
N ILE A 10 -14.48 26.10 -32.78
CA ILE A 10 -13.47 26.66 -31.87
C ILE A 10 -13.91 26.48 -30.42
N GLY A 11 -15.19 26.70 -30.08
CA GLY A 11 -15.72 26.46 -28.73
C GLY A 11 -15.62 25.00 -28.30
N MET A 12 -15.95 24.06 -29.19
CA MET A 12 -15.77 22.62 -28.92
C MET A 12 -14.29 22.24 -28.74
N LEU A 13 -13.40 22.77 -29.58
CA LEU A 13 -11.95 22.55 -29.45
C LEU A 13 -11.42 23.04 -28.10
N LEU A 14 -11.80 24.26 -27.68
CA LEU A 14 -11.38 24.82 -26.39
C LEU A 14 -11.93 24.00 -25.21
N TYR A 15 -13.17 23.52 -25.29
CA TYR A 15 -13.74 22.65 -24.26
C TYR A 15 -13.00 21.31 -24.17
N THR A 16 -12.68 20.69 -25.31
CA THR A 16 -11.90 19.44 -25.31
C THR A 16 -10.50 19.62 -24.74
N LEU A 17 -9.82 20.74 -25.04
CA LEU A 17 -8.50 21.06 -24.50
C LEU A 17 -8.57 21.27 -22.97
N MET A 18 -9.60 21.95 -22.47
CA MET A 18 -9.84 22.16 -21.05
C MET A 18 -10.09 20.84 -20.30
N MET A 19 -10.85 19.89 -20.89
CA MET A 19 -11.10 18.58 -20.30
C MET A 19 -9.84 17.69 -20.28
N ILE A 20 -8.96 17.80 -21.29
CA ILE A 20 -7.69 17.06 -21.35
C ILE A 20 -6.71 17.55 -20.27
N GLU A 21 -6.64 18.86 -20.01
CA GLU A 21 -5.82 19.41 -18.92
C GLU A 21 -6.29 19.00 -17.52
N LEU A 22 -7.59 18.75 -17.34
CA LEU A 22 -8.15 18.29 -16.07
C LEU A 22 -7.77 16.83 -15.77
N CYS A 23 -7.74 15.97 -16.79
CA CYS A 23 -7.42 14.55 -16.65
C CYS A 23 -5.92 14.28 -16.39
N SER A 24 -5.01 15.17 -16.80
CA SER A 24 -3.56 14.97 -16.64
C SER A 24 -3.05 15.20 -15.21
N ARG A 25 -3.88 15.74 -14.31
CA ARG A 25 -3.52 16.00 -12.91
C ARG A 25 -3.77 14.83 -11.94
N VAL A 26 -4.14 13.66 -12.45
CA VAL A 26 -4.35 12.47 -11.61
C VAL A 26 -2.99 11.89 -11.22
N VAL A 27 -2.54 12.17 -10.00
CA VAL A 27 -1.38 11.50 -9.39
C VAL A 27 -1.87 10.19 -8.77
N MET A 28 -1.42 9.07 -9.32
CA MET A 28 -1.64 7.75 -8.71
C MET A 28 -0.60 7.55 -7.61
N VAL A 29 -1.03 7.54 -6.35
CA VAL A 29 -0.17 7.09 -5.24
C VAL A 29 -0.40 5.60 -5.08
N THR A 30 0.56 4.79 -5.53
CA THR A 30 0.52 3.34 -5.35
C THR A 30 1.59 2.96 -4.32
N GLY A 31 1.16 2.37 -3.20
CA GLY A 31 2.08 1.75 -2.25
C GLY A 31 2.65 0.45 -2.80
N LYS A 32 3.85 0.07 -2.34
CA LYS A 32 4.47 -1.21 -2.65
C LYS A 32 4.03 -2.26 -1.65
N GLU A 33 3.81 -3.48 -2.15
CA GLU A 33 3.54 -4.63 -1.31
C GLU A 33 4.84 -5.38 -0.99
N TYR A 34 5.02 -5.71 0.29
CA TYR A 34 6.18 -6.45 0.80
C TYR A 34 5.71 -7.72 1.51
N LYS A 35 6.05 -8.88 0.95
CA LYS A 35 5.85 -10.17 1.61
C LYS A 35 6.86 -10.33 2.75
N VAL A 36 6.37 -10.37 3.98
CA VAL A 36 7.21 -10.50 5.18
C VAL A 36 7.90 -11.85 5.18
N GLY A 37 9.23 -11.84 5.30
CA GLY A 37 10.06 -13.05 5.23
C GLY A 37 10.30 -13.58 3.81
N ASP A 38 9.88 -12.85 2.76
CA ASP A 38 10.01 -13.22 1.35
C ASP A 38 9.51 -14.66 1.08
N SER A 39 10.38 -15.64 0.84
CA SER A 39 9.99 -17.04 0.60
C SER A 39 9.64 -17.82 1.86
N ALA A 40 10.16 -17.42 3.03
CA ALA A 40 9.93 -18.10 4.29
C ALA A 40 8.55 -17.79 4.91
N GLY A 41 7.96 -16.65 4.53
CA GLY A 41 6.70 -16.18 5.10
C GLY A 41 6.81 -15.78 6.57
N TRP A 42 5.66 -15.69 7.24
CA TRP A 42 5.57 -15.41 8.67
C TRP A 42 5.50 -16.72 9.45
N THR A 43 6.65 -17.14 9.98
CA THR A 43 6.82 -18.37 10.77
C THR A 43 7.90 -18.23 11.85
N THR A 44 7.74 -18.99 12.94
CA THR A 44 8.75 -19.15 14.00
C THR A 44 9.77 -20.26 13.69
N LYS A 45 9.50 -21.11 12.69
CA LYS A 45 10.32 -22.30 12.37
C LYS A 45 11.54 -22.02 11.52
N SER A 46 11.59 -20.85 10.89
CA SER A 46 12.67 -20.46 9.99
C SER A 46 13.75 -19.70 10.75
N ASN A 47 15.02 -20.05 10.54
CA ASN A 47 16.17 -19.30 11.05
C ASN A 47 16.33 -17.91 10.38
N SER A 48 15.43 -17.53 9.48
CA SER A 48 15.44 -16.23 8.83
C SER A 48 15.15 -15.11 9.83
N THR A 49 16.14 -14.27 10.08
CA THR A 49 15.99 -13.12 10.98
C THR A 49 15.19 -12.02 10.27
N TYR A 50 13.96 -11.75 10.75
CA TYR A 50 13.13 -10.64 10.25
C TYR A 50 13.83 -9.27 10.32
N LEU A 51 14.82 -9.12 11.20
CA LEU A 51 15.66 -7.93 11.29
C LEU A 51 16.45 -7.67 10.00
N SER A 52 17.08 -8.72 9.45
CA SER A 52 17.84 -8.62 8.19
C SER A 52 16.91 -8.32 7.02
N TRP A 53 15.75 -9.01 6.96
CA TRP A 53 14.72 -8.75 5.97
C TRP A 53 14.25 -7.30 6.02
N ALA A 54 13.86 -6.79 7.20
CA ALA A 54 13.40 -5.41 7.36
C ALA A 54 14.47 -4.39 6.98
N SER A 55 15.75 -4.67 7.30
CA SER A 55 16.88 -3.80 6.97
C SER A 55 17.17 -3.73 5.48
N SER A 56 16.76 -4.75 4.71
CA SER A 56 16.92 -4.81 3.25
C SER A 56 15.83 -4.06 2.46
N LYS A 57 14.75 -3.62 3.11
CA LYS A 57 13.62 -2.95 2.46
C LYS A 57 13.55 -1.48 2.87
N ASN A 58 12.91 -0.66 2.04
CA ASN A 58 12.64 0.74 2.34
C ASN A 58 11.12 0.95 2.35
N PHE A 59 10.57 1.16 3.54
CA PHE A 59 9.12 1.31 3.75
C PHE A 59 8.73 2.78 3.66
N ARG A 60 7.69 3.05 2.88
CA ARG A 60 7.06 4.37 2.71
C ARG A 60 5.62 4.32 3.19
N VAL A 61 5.05 5.50 3.43
CA VAL A 61 3.60 5.62 3.69
C VAL A 61 2.86 5.08 2.47
N GLU A 62 1.73 4.41 2.70
CA GLU A 62 0.94 3.63 1.73
C GLU A 62 1.49 2.25 1.37
N ASP A 63 2.73 1.89 1.74
CA ASP A 63 3.23 0.52 1.53
C ASP A 63 2.47 -0.49 2.40
N VAL A 64 2.31 -1.71 1.88
CA VAL A 64 1.56 -2.78 2.53
C VAL A 64 2.51 -3.92 2.91
N LEU A 65 2.42 -4.35 4.16
CA LEU A 65 3.10 -5.56 4.64
C LEU A 65 2.14 -6.75 4.54
N TRP A 66 2.49 -7.70 3.69
CA TRP A 66 1.75 -8.94 3.50
C TRP A 66 2.33 -10.04 4.38
N PHE A 67 1.52 -10.49 5.35
CA PHE A 67 1.87 -11.58 6.24
C PHE A 67 1.18 -12.86 5.78
N GLU A 68 1.96 -13.80 5.26
CA GLU A 68 1.47 -15.13 4.91
C GLU A 68 1.81 -16.11 6.02
N TYR A 69 0.79 -16.65 6.67
CA TYR A 69 0.91 -17.58 7.79
C TYR A 69 -0.33 -18.47 7.91
N ASN A 70 -0.19 -19.56 8.68
CA ASN A 70 -1.34 -20.39 9.03
C ASN A 70 -2.09 -19.76 10.21
N ALA A 71 -3.28 -19.22 9.97
CA ALA A 71 -4.08 -18.51 10.96
C ALA A 71 -4.59 -19.37 12.13
N THR A 72 -4.45 -20.70 12.07
CA THR A 72 -4.77 -21.59 13.21
C THR A 72 -3.63 -21.73 14.20
N ILE A 73 -2.39 -21.40 13.79
CA ILE A 73 -1.17 -21.59 14.58
C ILE A 73 -0.58 -20.24 14.97
N ASP A 74 -0.53 -19.31 14.03
CA ASP A 74 0.12 -18.02 14.19
C ASP A 74 -0.90 -16.88 14.01
N ASN A 75 -0.57 -15.72 14.55
CA ASN A 75 -1.31 -14.48 14.37
C ASN A 75 -0.34 -13.30 14.16
N VAL A 76 -0.91 -12.15 13.77
CA VAL A 76 -0.16 -10.91 13.60
C VAL A 76 -0.81 -9.82 14.43
N ILE A 77 -0.02 -9.22 15.30
CA ILE A 77 -0.48 -8.14 16.17
C ILE A 77 0.44 -6.93 16.03
N ARG A 78 -0.17 -5.75 15.96
CA ARG A 78 0.54 -4.47 16.03
C ARG A 78 0.66 -4.08 17.51
N VAL A 79 1.87 -3.82 17.95
CA VAL A 79 2.19 -3.45 19.35
C VAL A 79 2.99 -2.16 19.41
N ARG A 80 3.18 -1.60 20.61
CA ARG A 80 4.09 -0.47 20.86
C ARG A 80 5.53 -0.96 20.97
N TYR A 81 6.49 -0.04 20.92
CA TYR A 81 7.92 -0.36 21.01
C TYR A 81 8.29 -1.13 22.29
N PHE A 82 7.80 -0.70 23.46
CA PHE A 82 8.10 -1.37 24.72
C PHE A 82 7.54 -2.80 24.74
N ASP A 83 6.28 -2.95 24.33
CA ASP A 83 5.59 -4.24 24.25
C ASP A 83 6.29 -5.19 23.24
N PHE A 84 6.82 -4.66 22.14
CA PHE A 84 7.66 -5.42 21.19
C PHE A 84 8.95 -5.93 21.86
N ARG A 85 9.65 -5.05 22.60
CA ARG A 85 10.93 -5.40 23.27
C ARG A 85 10.76 -6.44 24.38
N SER A 86 9.64 -6.44 25.07
CA SER A 86 9.35 -7.38 26.15
C SER A 86 8.52 -8.60 25.71
N CYS A 87 8.21 -8.72 24.41
CA CYS A 87 7.29 -9.72 23.87
C CYS A 87 5.91 -9.74 24.58
N ASN A 88 5.40 -8.58 24.99
CA ASN A 88 4.10 -8.45 25.63
C ASN A 88 2.99 -8.40 24.57
N THR A 89 2.13 -9.42 24.58
CA THR A 89 1.01 -9.56 23.64
C THR A 89 -0.34 -9.18 24.25
N SER A 90 -0.39 -8.79 25.53
CA SER A 90 -1.64 -8.56 26.26
C SER A 90 -2.38 -7.29 25.85
N THR A 91 -1.67 -6.28 25.34
CA THR A 91 -2.27 -4.99 24.92
C THR A 91 -1.93 -4.66 23.46
N PRO A 92 -2.49 -5.40 22.49
CA PRO A 92 -2.27 -5.10 21.08
C PRO A 92 -2.95 -3.78 20.69
N ILE A 93 -2.28 -2.96 19.88
CA ILE A 93 -2.88 -1.78 19.24
C ILE A 93 -3.93 -2.24 18.22
N LYS A 94 -3.61 -3.30 17.48
CA LYS A 94 -4.49 -3.86 16.44
C LYS A 94 -4.12 -5.31 16.15
N ASN A 95 -5.12 -6.18 16.09
CA ASN A 95 -4.97 -7.50 15.48
C ASN A 95 -5.07 -7.35 13.96
N ILE A 96 -4.05 -7.81 13.25
CA ILE A 96 -4.01 -7.79 11.80
C ILE A 96 -4.46 -9.19 11.35
N GLN A 97 -5.75 -9.31 11.05
CA GLN A 97 -6.29 -10.47 10.34
C GLN A 97 -6.55 -10.08 8.89
N LEU A 98 -6.33 -11.04 7.98
CA LEU A 98 -6.52 -10.86 6.55
C LEU A 98 -7.91 -10.27 6.26
N ARG A 99 -7.94 -9.23 5.43
CA ARG A 99 -9.14 -8.89 4.67
C ARG A 99 -9.23 -9.98 3.59
N GLN A 100 -10.22 -10.87 3.73
CA GLN A 100 -10.63 -11.74 2.62
C GLN A 100 -11.07 -10.88 1.44
#